data_AF-A0A699XBG4-F1
#
_entry.id   AF-A0A699XBG4-F1
#
_cell.length_a   1.000
_cell.length_b   1.000
_cell.length_c   1.000
_cell.angle_alpha   90.00
_cell.angle_beta   90.00
_cell.angle_gamma   90.00
#
_symmetry.space_group_name_H-M   'P 1'
#
loop_
_entity.id
_entity.type
_entity.pdbx_description
1 polymer ?
#
loop_
_entity_poly.entity_id
_entity_poly.type
_entity_poly.pdbx_seq_one_letter_code
_entity_poly.pdbx_strand_id
1 'polypeptide(L)'
;ETFGVQSMAFFPVVLQQRTFTSLQLGTTAAAGFSADDYAAISLIIPQIALALDNLLAYEELESRRLVKATELTVASAFRNGRHIADIAP
;
A
#
# COMPACT_ATOMS: atom_id res chain seq x y z
N GLU A 1 -27.67 3.79 0.67
CA GLU A 1 -27.87 3.49 2.11
C GLU A 1 -26.84 4.29 2.90
N THR A 2 -27.26 5.03 3.91
CA THR A 2 -26.34 5.70 4.82
C THR A 2 -26.00 4.70 5.91
N PHE A 3 -24.72 4.36 6.11
CA PHE A 3 -24.25 3.37 7.10
C PHE A 3 -24.58 3.72 8.57
N GLY A 4 -25.42 4.74 8.83
CA GLY A 4 -25.84 5.15 10.17
C GLY A 4 -24.71 5.71 11.02
N VAL A 5 -23.57 6.05 10.44
CA VAL A 5 -22.40 6.56 11.18
C VAL A 5 -22.76 7.88 11.86
N GLN A 6 -22.62 7.91 13.19
CA GLN A 6 -22.90 9.07 14.03
C GLN A 6 -21.62 9.66 14.66
N SER A 7 -20.51 8.93 14.65
CA SER A 7 -19.22 9.41 15.12
C SER A 7 -18.08 8.79 14.31
N MET A 8 -16.99 9.54 14.14
CA MET A 8 -15.79 9.11 13.43
C MET A 8 -14.51 9.55 14.15
N ALA A 9 -13.49 8.69 14.11
CA ALA A 9 -12.13 8.99 14.55
C ALA A 9 -11.15 8.78 13.40
N PHE A 10 -10.19 9.70 13.26
CA PHE A 10 -9.19 9.71 12.19
C PHE A 10 -7.79 9.68 12.79
N PHE A 11 -7.00 8.71 12.36
CA PHE A 11 -5.64 8.53 12.84
C PHE A 11 -4.67 8.64 11.66
N PRO A 12 -3.75 9.62 11.66
CA PRO A 12 -2.75 9.72 10.62
C PRO A 12 -1.78 8.54 10.72
N VAL A 13 -1.50 7.91 9.59
CA VAL A 13 -0.49 6.87 9.44
C VAL A 13 0.59 7.44 8.53
N VAL A 14 1.73 7.79 9.13
CA VAL A 14 2.88 8.38 8.42
C VAL A 14 3.82 7.28 7.97
N LEU A 15 4.12 7.24 6.68
CA LEU A 15 5.02 6.26 6.04
C LEU A 15 6.38 6.90 5.72
N GLN A 16 7.40 6.08 5.45
CA GLN A 16 8.80 6.55 5.34
C GLN A 16 9.04 7.57 4.21
N GLN A 17 8.42 7.41 3.04
CA GLN A 17 8.68 8.26 1.86
C GLN A 17 7.85 9.56 1.82
N ARG A 18 7.53 10.13 2.99
CA ARG A 18 6.61 11.29 3.13
C ARG A 18 5.19 11.02 2.60
N THR A 19 4.85 9.75 2.41
CA THR A 19 3.48 9.33 2.13
C THR A 19 2.70 9.32 3.42
N PHE A 20 1.47 9.82 3.40
CA PHE A 20 0.57 9.77 4.53
C PHE A 20 -0.72 9.08 4.10
N THR A 21 -1.24 8.24 4.98
CA THR A 21 -2.58 7.69 4.86
C THR A 21 -3.32 7.88 6.18
N SER A 22 -4.58 7.46 6.26
CA SER A 22 -5.37 7.57 7.48
C SER A 22 -6.08 6.27 7.79
N LEU A 23 -6.03 5.85 9.06
CA LEU A 23 -6.97 4.88 9.60
C LEU A 23 -8.24 5.63 10.03
N GLN A 24 -9.39 5.22 9.50
CA GLN A 24 -10.69 5.83 9.79
C GLN A 24 -11.57 4.80 10.50
N LEU A 25 -12.10 5.17 11.66
CA LEU A 25 -13.05 4.35 12.40
C LEU A 25 -14.37 5.09 12.48
N GLY A 26 -15.45 4.39 12.12
CA GLY A 26 -16.82 4.91 12.18
C GLY A 26 -17.67 4.08 13.13
N THR A 27 -18.57 4.73 13.85
CA THR A 27 -19.52 4.08 14.77
C THR A 27 -20.90 4.72 14.67
N THR A 28 -21.93 3.94 14.95
CA THR A 28 -23.33 4.39 14.97
C THR A 28 -23.72 5.06 16.29
N ALA A 29 -22.82 5.09 17.29
CA ALA A 29 -23.01 5.81 18.54
C ALA A 29 -22.50 7.26 18.44
N ALA A 30 -23.32 8.25 18.83
CA ALA A 30 -22.98 9.68 18.72
C ALA A 30 -21.73 10.10 19.53
N ALA A 31 -21.42 9.44 20.65
CA ALA A 31 -20.23 9.67 21.48
C ALA A 31 -19.35 8.41 21.54
N GLY A 32 -19.09 7.80 20.38
CA GLY A 32 -18.57 6.44 20.32
C GLY A 32 -17.06 6.26 20.49
N PHE A 33 -16.30 7.32 20.79
CA PHE A 33 -14.84 7.23 21.04
C PHE A 33 -14.45 8.02 22.29
N SER A 34 -13.75 7.35 23.18
CA SER A 34 -13.18 7.89 24.42
C SER A 34 -11.69 8.19 24.27
N ALA A 35 -11.11 8.93 25.22
CA ALA A 35 -9.67 9.20 25.23
C ALA A 35 -8.81 7.91 25.28
N ASP A 36 -9.30 6.87 25.95
CA ASP A 36 -8.62 5.57 26.04
C ASP A 36 -8.61 4.86 24.69
N ASP A 37 -9.66 5.01 23.88
CA ASP A 37 -9.69 4.48 22.50
C ASP A 37 -8.61 5.15 21.65
N TYR A 38 -8.48 6.49 21.74
CA TYR A 38 -7.42 7.22 21.04
C TYR A 38 -6.03 6.77 21.50
N ALA A 39 -5.83 6.57 22.80
CA ALA A 39 -4.57 6.12 23.35
C ALA A 39 -4.22 4.70 22.86
N ALA A 40 -5.18 3.77 22.92
CA ALA A 40 -5.01 2.39 22.47
C ALA A 40 -4.65 2.32 20.98
N ILE A 41 -5.37 3.06 20.13
CA ILE A 41 -5.13 3.05 18.68
C ILE A 41 -3.77 3.68 18.37
N SER A 42 -3.40 4.77 19.05
CA SER A 42 -2.09 5.43 18.86
C SER A 42 -0.90 4.50 19.11
N LEU A 43 -1.04 3.48 19.96
CA LEU A 43 0.00 2.47 20.18
C LEU A 43 0.18 1.50 19.00
N ILE A 44 -0.88 1.30 18.21
CA ILE A 44 -0.90 0.33 17.10
C ILE A 44 -0.55 1.01 15.76
N ILE A 45 -0.83 2.31 15.61
CA ILE A 45 -0.54 3.08 14.39
C ILE A 45 0.89 2.90 13.85
N PRO A 46 1.96 2.93 14.66
CA PRO A 46 3.32 2.71 14.17
C PRO A 46 3.54 1.33 13.55
N GLN A 47 2.85 0.30 14.06
CA GLN A 47 2.95 -1.07 13.57
C GLN A 47 2.22 -1.21 12.23
N ILE A 48 1.07 -0.54 12.08
CA ILE A 48 0.36 -0.42 10.81
C ILE A 48 1.23 0.30 9.78
N ALA A 49 1.86 1.41 10.16
CA ALA A 49 2.77 2.14 9.27
C ALA A 49 3.91 1.25 8.77
N LEU A 50 4.57 0.52 9.67
CA LEU A 50 5.65 -0.41 9.31
C LEU A 50 5.19 -1.52 8.36
N ALA A 51 4.02 -2.11 8.62
CA ALA A 51 3.48 -3.16 7.75
C ALA A 51 3.19 -2.65 6.34
N LEU A 52 2.62 -1.44 6.24
CA LEU A 52 2.38 -0.78 4.96
C LEU A 52 3.68 -0.39 4.24
N ASP A 53 4.66 0.15 4.96
CA ASP A 53 5.98 0.45 4.40
C ASP A 53 6.63 -0.82 3.81
N ASN A 54 6.55 -1.95 4.53
CA ASN A 54 7.08 -3.22 4.05
C ASN A 54 6.33 -3.74 2.81
N LEU A 55 5.00 -3.64 2.80
CA LEU A 55 4.19 -4.04 1.65
C LEU A 55 4.54 -3.22 0.41
N LEU A 56 4.59 -1.89 0.54
CA LEU A 56 4.90 -0.99 -0.58
C LEU A 56 6.34 -1.18 -1.07
N ALA A 57 7.30 -1.39 -0.17
CA ALA A 57 8.68 -1.70 -0.54
C ALA A 57 8.79 -3.03 -1.31
N TYR A 58 7.99 -4.04 -0.92
CA TYR A 58 7.92 -5.32 -1.61
C TYR A 58 7.33 -5.17 -3.03
N GLU A 59 6.21 -4.44 -3.17
CA GLU A 59 5.58 -4.18 -4.46
C GLU A 59 6.52 -3.44 -5.42
N GLU A 60 7.24 -2.44 -4.93
CA GLU A 60 8.23 -1.70 -5.72
C GLU A 60 9.38 -2.59 -6.17
N LEU A 61 9.88 -3.47 -5.30
CA LEU A 61 10.91 -4.43 -5.65
C LEU A 61 10.43 -5.40 -6.74
N GLU A 62 9.21 -5.89 -6.64
CA GLU A 62 8.65 -6.84 -7.59
C GLU A 62 8.40 -6.19 -8.96
N SER A 63 7.88 -4.96 -8.99
CA SER A 63 7.76 -4.15 -10.20
C SER A 63 9.12 -3.98 -10.91
N ARG A 64 10.18 -3.64 -10.15
CA ARG A 64 11.54 -3.51 -10.69
C ARG A 64 12.09 -4.84 -11.23
N ARG A 65 11.77 -5.97 -10.59
CA ARG A 65 12.17 -7.30 -11.08
C ARG A 65 11.50 -7.62 -12.41
N LEU A 66 10.20 -7.35 -12.53
CA LEU A 66 9.45 -7.58 -13.76
C LEU A 66 10.05 -6.79 -14.93
N VAL A 67 10.32 -5.50 -14.75
CA VAL A 67 10.96 -4.65 -15.78
C VAL A 67 12.31 -5.21 -16.21
N LYS A 68 13.17 -5.60 -15.25
CA LYS A 68 14.49 -6.19 -15.55
C LYS A 68 14.39 -7.52 -16.31
N ALA A 69 13.42 -8.37 -15.97
CA ALA A 69 13.22 -9.63 -16.67
C ALA A 69 12.80 -9.41 -18.13
N THR A 70 11.96 -8.40 -18.38
CA THR A 70 11.59 -7.98 -19.74
C THR A 70 12.81 -7.49 -20.53
N GLU A 71 13.66 -6.63 -19.94
CA GLU A 71 14.87 -6.14 -20.61
C GLU A 71 15.83 -7.28 -21.02
N LEU A 72 16.05 -8.26 -20.14
CA LEU A 72 16.88 -9.42 -20.45
C LEU A 72 16.28 -10.30 -21.56
N THR A 73 14.96 -10.46 -21.56
CA THR A 73 14.24 -11.21 -22.60
C THR A 73 14.42 -10.53 -23.96
N VAL A 74 14.24 -9.21 -24.02
CA VAL A 74 14.46 -8.42 -25.24
C VAL A 74 15.92 -8.52 -25.69
N ALA A 75 16.89 -8.29 -24.79
CA ALA A 75 18.32 -8.33 -25.13
C ALA A 75 18.79 -9.71 -25.60
N SER A 76 18.27 -10.80 -25.01
CA SER A 76 18.59 -12.17 -25.43
C SER A 76 17.94 -12.53 -26.78
N ALA A 77 16.72 -12.07 -27.06
CA ALA A 77 16.06 -12.30 -28.34
C ALA A 77 16.83 -11.64 -29.51
N PHE A 78 17.31 -10.41 -29.31
CA PHE A 78 18.19 -9.74 -30.28
C PHE A 78 19.52 -10.48 -30.47
N ARG A 79 20.17 -10.91 -29.39
CA ARG A 79 21.44 -11.67 -29.48
C ARG A 79 21.29 -13.00 -30.22
N ASN A 80 20.14 -13.66 -30.09
CA ASN A 80 19.88 -14.97 -30.68
C ASN A 80 19.31 -14.89 -32.11
N GLY A 81 19.23 -13.70 -32.72
CA GLY A 81 18.79 -13.52 -34.10
C GLY A 81 17.30 -13.79 -34.35
N ARG A 82 16.44 -13.71 -33.31
CA ARG A 82 15.00 -13.89 -33.45
C ARG A 82 14.33 -12.62 -33.98
N HIS A 83 13.37 -12.78 -34.91
CA HIS A 83 12.68 -11.67 -35.55
C HIS A 83 11.65 -11.05 -34.58
N ILE A 84 11.49 -9.72 -34.59
CA ILE A 84 10.60 -8.97 -33.67
C ILE A 84 9.13 -9.45 -33.76
N ALA A 85 8.73 -10.03 -34.89
CA ALA A 85 7.40 -10.60 -35.12
C ALA A 85 7.09 -11.85 -34.25
N ASP A 86 8.11 -12.52 -33.69
CA ASP A 86 7.95 -13.73 -32.88
C ASP A 86 7.86 -13.44 -31.37
N ILE A 87 7.87 -12.16 -30.97
CA ILE A 87 8.01 -11.69 -29.57
C ILE A 87 6.69 -11.08 -29.03
N ALA A 88 5.70 -10.80 -29.88
CA ALA A 88 4.37 -10.36 -29.43
C ALA A 88 3.48 -11.57 -29.09
N PRO A 89 2.57 -11.48 -28.09
CA PRO A 89 1.61 -12.55 -27.79
C PRO A 89 0.61 -12.76 -28.93
#